data_AF-A0A6I3DDG4-F1
#
_entry.id   AF-A0A6I3DDG4-F1
#
_cell.length_a   1.000
_cell.length_b   1.000
_cell.length_c   1.000
_cell.angle_alpha   90.00
_cell.angle_beta   90.00
_cell.angle_gamma   90.00
#
_symmetry.space_group_name_H-M   'P 1'
#
loop_
_entity.id
_entity.type
_entity.pdbx_description
1 polymer ?
#
loop_
_entity_poly.entity_id
_entity_poly.type
_entity_poly.pdbx_seq_one_letter_code
_entity_poly.pdbx_strand_id
1 'polypeptide(L)'
;MTTIRANCPECGDVQLKVTDLTVRLCSNDDQGSYMFDCPSCAVVVTKDASRRIIDLLTSSGVELQVWSLPAELSEPHFRGPQISTDDLLTFHELLETNHWFGDLIEMVRSAPSQ
;
A
#
# COMPACT_ATOMS: atom_id res chain seq x y z
N MET A 1 -6.94 -30.80 -12.64
CA MET A 1 -6.40 -29.45 -12.43
C MET A 1 -7.51 -28.63 -11.82
N THR A 2 -7.34 -28.08 -10.61
CA THR A 2 -8.37 -27.31 -9.91
C THR A 2 -8.51 -25.94 -10.56
N THR A 3 -9.74 -25.60 -10.97
CA THR A 3 -10.10 -24.31 -11.58
C THR A 3 -10.99 -23.54 -10.63
N ILE A 4 -10.68 -22.27 -10.42
CA ILE A 4 -11.41 -21.36 -9.55
C ILE A 4 -12.21 -20.41 -10.43
N ARG A 5 -13.49 -20.20 -10.13
CA ARG A 5 -14.31 -19.18 -10.80
C ARG A 5 -14.28 -17.90 -9.99
N ALA A 6 -13.95 -16.80 -10.65
CA ALA A 6 -13.99 -15.46 -10.09
C ALA A 6 -14.66 -14.51 -11.07
N ASN A 7 -15.10 -13.35 -10.58
CA ASN A 7 -15.78 -12.35 -11.40
C ASN A 7 -14.86 -11.15 -11.66
N CYS A 8 -14.57 -10.91 -12.94
CA CYS A 8 -13.94 -9.69 -13.44
C CYS A 8 -15.04 -8.65 -13.71
N PRO A 9 -14.89 -7.39 -13.24
CA PRO A 9 -15.89 -6.35 -13.47
C PRO A 9 -16.10 -6.02 -14.97
N GLU A 10 -15.08 -6.21 -15.80
CA GLU A 10 -15.14 -5.90 -17.24
C GLU A 10 -15.63 -7.09 -18.08
N CYS A 11 -15.25 -8.32 -17.72
CA CYS A 11 -15.50 -9.52 -18.54
C CYS A 11 -16.57 -10.46 -17.97
N GLY A 12 -16.99 -10.28 -16.73
CA GLY A 12 -17.86 -11.19 -16.00
C GLY A 12 -17.09 -12.39 -15.43
N ASP A 13 -17.71 -13.57 -15.46
CA ASP A 13 -17.13 -14.78 -14.89
C ASP A 13 -15.93 -15.30 -15.70
N VAL A 14 -14.81 -15.48 -15.03
CA VAL A 14 -13.57 -16.04 -15.59
C VAL A 14 -13.14 -17.27 -14.82
N GLN A 15 -12.42 -18.17 -15.51
CA GLN A 15 -11.79 -19.34 -14.90
C GLN A 15 -10.31 -19.08 -14.71
N LEU A 16 -9.84 -19.32 -13.48
CA LEU A 16 -8.48 -19.08 -13.05
C LEU A 16 -7.87 -20.39 -12.56
N LYS A 17 -6.57 -20.54 -12.75
CA LYS A 17 -5.79 -21.57 -12.08
C LYS A 17 -5.40 -21.08 -10.69
N VAL A 18 -5.00 -22.01 -9.83
CA VAL A 18 -4.47 -21.71 -8.50
C VAL A 18 -3.28 -20.73 -8.57
N THR A 19 -2.45 -20.85 -9.60
CA THR A 19 -1.28 -19.98 -9.84
C THR A 19 -1.62 -18.59 -10.35
N ASP A 20 -2.85 -18.36 -10.78
CA ASP A 20 -3.30 -17.07 -11.34
C ASP A 20 -3.90 -16.17 -10.24
N LEU A 21 -3.93 -16.67 -9.00
CA LEU A 21 -4.50 -16.00 -7.83
C LEU A 21 -3.44 -15.83 -6.76
N THR A 22 -3.54 -14.73 -6.03
CA THR A 22 -2.76 -14.49 -4.81
C THR A 22 -3.70 -14.02 -3.72
N VAL A 23 -3.68 -14.69 -2.57
CA VAL A 23 -4.39 -14.24 -1.38
C VAL A 23 -3.47 -13.33 -0.58
N ARG A 24 -4.00 -12.21 -0.09
CA ARG A 24 -3.29 -11.27 0.76
C ARG A 24 -3.97 -11.19 2.12
N LEU A 25 -3.20 -11.28 3.19
CA LEU A 25 -3.69 -11.12 4.56
C LEU A 25 -2.87 -10.05 5.29
N CYS A 26 -3.55 -9.08 5.87
CA CYS A 26 -2.93 -8.05 6.69
C CYS A 26 -2.66 -8.61 8.10
N SER A 27 -1.42 -8.57 8.55
CA SER A 27 -1.02 -9.06 9.88
C SER A 27 -1.47 -8.14 11.03
N ASN A 28 -1.89 -6.91 10.72
CA ASN A 28 -2.25 -5.90 11.73
C ASN A 28 -3.72 -5.97 12.15
N ASP A 29 -4.62 -6.31 11.23
CA ASP A 29 -6.08 -6.24 11.45
C ASP A 29 -6.85 -7.46 10.89
N ASP A 30 -6.13 -8.52 10.47
CA ASP A 30 -6.69 -9.73 9.86
C ASP A 30 -7.57 -9.49 8.62
N GLN A 31 -7.49 -8.31 8.01
CA GLN A 31 -8.20 -8.03 6.76
C GLN A 31 -7.54 -8.79 5.62
N GLY A 32 -8.35 -9.47 4.83
CA GLY A 32 -7.86 -10.23 3.71
C GLY A 32 -8.55 -9.94 2.40
N SER A 33 -7.81 -10.14 1.33
CA SER A 33 -8.26 -9.98 -0.04
C SER A 33 -7.64 -11.06 -0.91
N TYR A 34 -8.16 -11.24 -2.11
CA TYR A 34 -7.46 -11.98 -3.16
C TYR A 34 -7.37 -11.10 -4.40
N MET A 35 -6.32 -11.32 -5.18
CA MET A 35 -6.09 -10.65 -6.45
C MET A 35 -5.78 -11.65 -7.56
N PHE A 36 -6.11 -11.27 -8.79
CA PHE A 36 -5.76 -12.02 -9.99
C PHE A 36 -5.68 -11.08 -11.21
N ASP A 37 -4.87 -11.47 -12.19
CA ASP A 37 -4.87 -10.85 -13.51
C ASP A 37 -5.99 -11.47 -14.35
N CYS A 38 -6.93 -10.66 -14.85
CA CYS A 38 -7.99 -11.19 -15.70
C CYS A 38 -7.39 -11.76 -17.00
N PRO A 39 -7.59 -13.06 -17.32
CA PRO A 39 -6.99 -13.67 -18.51
C PRO A 39 -7.55 -13.10 -19.83
N SER A 40 -8.69 -12.40 -19.78
CA SER A 40 -9.34 -11.82 -20.96
C SER A 40 -8.91 -10.37 -21.24
N CYS A 41 -8.75 -9.54 -20.21
CA CYS A 41 -8.47 -8.10 -20.37
C CYS A 41 -7.18 -7.64 -19.69
N ALA A 42 -6.45 -8.52 -19.01
CA ALA A 42 -5.21 -8.23 -18.28
C ALA A 42 -5.32 -7.15 -17.17
N VAL A 43 -6.54 -6.80 -16.76
CA VAL A 43 -6.78 -5.92 -15.62
C VAL A 43 -6.59 -6.70 -14.32
N VAL A 44 -5.82 -6.12 -13.39
CA VAL A 44 -5.68 -6.63 -12.02
C VAL A 44 -7.00 -6.41 -11.27
N VAL A 45 -7.59 -7.50 -10.77
CA VAL A 45 -8.82 -7.45 -9.98
C VAL A 45 -8.50 -7.80 -8.54
N THR A 46 -8.84 -6.92 -7.61
CA THR A 46 -8.74 -7.16 -6.15
C THR A 46 -10.14 -7.27 -5.56
N LYS A 47 -10.35 -8.26 -4.69
CA LYS A 47 -11.62 -8.48 -3.99
C LYS A 47 -11.37 -8.74 -2.52
N ASP A 48 -12.15 -8.08 -1.66
CA ASP A 48 -12.16 -8.37 -0.23
C ASP A 48 -12.64 -9.80 0.01
N ALA A 49 -12.03 -10.47 0.98
CA ALA A 49 -12.24 -11.87 1.25
C ALA A 49 -12.52 -12.08 2.74
N SER A 50 -13.65 -12.72 3.03
CA SER A 50 -13.87 -13.22 4.39
C SER A 50 -12.84 -14.29 4.74
N ARG A 51 -12.59 -14.49 6.03
CA ARG A 51 -11.69 -15.54 6.54
C ARG A 51 -11.99 -16.93 5.97
N ARG A 52 -13.27 -17.26 5.81
CA ARG A 52 -13.70 -18.53 5.18
C ARG A 52 -13.23 -18.66 3.73
N ILE A 53 -13.24 -17.57 2.95
CA ILE A 53 -12.78 -17.57 1.56
C ILE A 53 -11.25 -17.72 1.52
N ILE A 54 -10.54 -17.02 2.40
CA ILE A 54 -9.09 -17.12 2.55
C ILE A 54 -8.68 -18.57 2.85
N ASP A 55 -9.31 -19.19 3.85
CA ASP A 55 -9.04 -20.58 4.24
C ASP A 55 -9.30 -21.54 3.07
N LEU A 56 -10.38 -21.33 2.32
CA LEU A 56 -10.72 -22.14 1.16
C LEU A 56 -9.70 -22.00 0.02
N LEU A 57 -9.29 -20.78 -0.32
CA LEU A 57 -8.31 -20.52 -1.38
C LEU A 57 -6.93 -21.06 -0.99
N THR A 58 -6.50 -20.80 0.24
CA THR A 58 -5.18 -21.25 0.74
C THR A 58 -5.13 -22.78 0.84
N SER A 59 -6.18 -23.44 1.33
CA SER A 59 -6.26 -24.91 1.36
C SER A 59 -6.32 -25.54 -0.03
N SER A 60 -6.75 -24.79 -1.05
CA SER A 60 -6.71 -25.20 -2.45
C SER A 60 -5.34 -25.00 -3.11
N GLY A 61 -4.36 -24.49 -2.37
CA GLY A 61 -2.97 -24.30 -2.81
C GLY A 61 -2.65 -22.92 -3.38
N VAL A 62 -3.56 -21.94 -3.25
CA VAL A 62 -3.31 -20.56 -3.70
C VAL A 62 -2.24 -19.94 -2.80
N GLU A 63 -1.31 -19.17 -3.39
CA GLU A 63 -0.27 -18.48 -2.64
C GLU A 63 -0.87 -17.49 -1.64
N LEU A 64 -0.46 -17.59 -0.37
CA LEU A 64 -0.81 -16.64 0.68
C LEU A 64 0.36 -15.69 0.92
N GLN A 65 0.13 -14.40 0.69
CA GLN A 65 1.06 -13.32 1.00
C GLN A 65 0.58 -12.57 2.23
N VAL A 66 1.36 -12.67 3.30
CA VAL A 66 1.14 -11.86 4.51
C VAL A 66 1.85 -10.53 4.34
N TRP A 67 1.12 -9.45 4.59
CA TRP A 67 1.65 -8.08 4.54
C TRP A 67 1.25 -7.34 5.82
N SER A 68 1.94 -6.25 6.13
CA SER A 68 1.62 -5.39 7.27
C SER A 68 1.31 -3.98 6.80
N LEU A 69 0.57 -3.23 7.60
CA LEU A 69 0.37 -1.79 7.37
C LEU A 69 1.74 -1.08 7.37
N PRO A 70 1.88 0.00 6.57
CA PRO A 70 3.09 0.82 6.57
C PRO A 70 3.40 1.36 7.97
N ALA A 71 4.68 1.44 8.32
CA ALA A 71 5.11 1.93 9.63
C ALA A 71 4.67 3.39 9.87
N GLU A 72 4.63 4.18 8.80
CA GLU A 72 4.21 5.58 8.73
C GLU A 72 2.81 5.80 9.29
N LEU A 73 1.92 4.81 9.19
CA LEU A 73 0.57 4.89 9.75
C LEU A 73 0.58 4.97 11.29
N SER A 74 1.61 4.40 11.92
CA SER A 74 1.79 4.39 13.37
C SER A 74 2.74 5.48 13.87
N GLU A 75 3.36 6.23 12.96
CA GLU A 75 4.24 7.33 13.34
C GLU A 75 3.44 8.43 14.05
N PRO A 76 4.04 9.07 15.07
CA PRO A 76 3.46 10.26 15.64
C PRO A 76 3.29 11.32 14.54
N HIS A 77 2.05 11.56 14.11
CA HIS A 77 1.78 12.61 13.16
C HIS A 77 2.18 13.96 13.75
N PHE A 78 2.99 14.70 13.01
CA PHE A 78 3.32 16.08 13.35
C PHE A 78 2.02 16.88 13.49
N ARG A 79 1.77 17.44 14.69
CA ARG A 79 0.56 18.23 14.99
C ARG A 79 0.70 19.71 14.64
N GLY A 80 1.78 20.10 13.99
CA GLY A 80 1.98 21.47 13.50
C GLY A 80 1.27 21.74 12.17
N PRO A 81 1.55 22.89 11.56
CA PRO A 81 1.02 23.24 10.25
C PRO A 81 1.31 22.15 9.22
N GLN A 82 0.35 21.89 8.33
CA GLN A 82 0.59 21.03 7.17
C GLN A 82 1.63 21.69 6.27
N ILE A 83 2.52 20.88 5.68
CA ILE A 83 3.46 21.36 4.66
C ILE A 83 2.66 21.97 3.51
N SER A 84 2.95 23.23 3.24
CA SER A 84 2.36 24.02 2.18
C SER A 84 3.31 24.13 0.97
N THR A 85 2.79 24.65 -0.13
CA THR A 85 3.62 24.97 -1.31
C THR A 85 4.68 26.02 -0.98
N ASP A 86 4.38 26.98 -0.10
CA ASP A 86 5.33 28.03 0.30
C ASP A 86 6.51 27.45 1.09
N ASP A 87 6.27 26.42 1.91
CA ASP A 87 7.34 25.69 2.61
C ASP A 87 8.29 25.01 1.61
N LEU A 88 7.74 24.43 0.55
CA LEU A 88 8.53 23.80 -0.52
C LEU A 88 9.36 24.82 -1.30
N LEU A 89 8.77 25.98 -1.61
CA LEU A 89 9.48 27.06 -2.31
C LEU A 89 10.60 27.63 -1.45
N THR A 90 10.32 27.90 -0.17
CA THR A 90 11.32 28.38 0.79
C THR A 90 12.46 27.38 0.95
N PHE A 91 12.15 26.08 1.01
CA PHE A 91 13.17 25.04 1.08
C PHE A 91 14.00 24.96 -0.22
N HIS A 92 13.35 25.10 -1.38
CA HIS A 92 14.04 25.15 -2.66
C HIS A 92 15.02 26.32 -2.74
N GLU A 93 14.57 27.54 -2.40
CA GLU A 93 15.42 28.74 -2.38
C GLU A 93 16.60 28.59 -1.41
N LEU A 94 16.39 27.97 -0.24
CA LEU A 94 17.47 27.67 0.70
C LEU A 94 18.54 26.79 0.05
N LEU A 95 18.15 25.74 -0.67
CA LEU A 95 19.08 24.81 -1.33
C LEU A 95 19.91 25.46 -2.45
N GLU A 96 19.47 26.57 -3.02
CA GLU A 96 20.23 27.32 -4.03
C GLU A 96 21.39 28.13 -3.43
N THR A 97 21.46 28.27 -2.11
CA THR A 97 22.53 29.01 -1.44
C THR A 97 23.78 28.14 -1.22
N ASN A 98 24.98 28.74 -1.27
CA ASN A 98 26.24 28.00 -1.06
C ASN A 98 26.45 27.50 0.37
N HIS A 99 25.71 28.01 1.35
CA HIS A 99 25.82 27.68 2.77
C HIS A 99 24.55 27.02 3.33
N TRP A 100 23.67 26.55 2.44
CA TRP A 100 22.34 26.02 2.77
C TRP A 100 22.33 25.05 3.96
N PHE A 101 23.33 24.18 4.07
CA PHE A 101 23.39 23.19 5.13
C PHE A 101 23.68 23.81 6.51
N GLY A 102 24.52 24.84 6.55
CA GLY A 102 24.80 25.60 7.77
C GLY A 102 23.56 26.36 8.23
N ASP A 103 22.90 27.04 7.30
CA ASP A 103 21.67 27.79 7.55
C ASP A 103 20.55 26.86 8.03
N LEU A 104 20.41 25.67 7.42
CA LEU A 104 19.45 24.64 7.85
C LEU A 104 19.71 24.13 9.27
N ILE A 105 20.98 23.89 9.63
CA ILE A 105 21.33 23.48 11.00
C ILE A 105 20.92 24.54 12.02
N GLU A 106 21.20 25.81 11.74
CA GLU A 106 20.81 26.91 12.63
C GLU A 106 19.29 27.05 12.73
N MET A 107 18.56 26.89 11.61
CA MET A 107 17.09 26.85 11.61
C MET A 107 16.54 25.73 12.49
N VAL A 108 17.04 24.49 12.36
CA VAL A 108 16.60 23.34 13.17
C VAL A 108 16.94 23.52 14.65
N ARG A 109 18.11 24.11 14.97
CA ARG A 109 18.50 24.40 16.36
C ARG A 109 17.65 25.49 17.01
N SER A 110 17.26 26.49 16.22
CA SER A 110 16.41 27.60 16.67
C SER A 110 14.92 27.22 16.74
N ALA A 111 14.53 26.11 16.10
CA ALA A 111 13.19 25.60 16.17
C ALA A 111 12.86 25.22 17.63
N PRO A 112 11.74 25.71 18.19
CA PRO A 112 11.35 25.33 19.54
C PRO A 112 11.15 23.80 19.58
N SER A 113 11.73 23.16 20.58
CA SER A 113 11.48 21.76 20.88
C SER A 113 9.97 21.56 21.09
N GLN A 114 9.33 20.82 20.17
CA GLN A 114 7.95 20.35 20.30
C GLN A 114 7.93 18.98 20.98
#